data_AF-A0A9X3HUD3-F1
#
_entry.id   AF-A0A9X3HUD3-F1
#
_cell.length_a   1.000
_cell.length_b   1.000
_cell.length_c   1.000
_cell.angle_alpha   90.00
_cell.angle_beta   90.00
_cell.angle_gamma   90.00
#
_symmetry.space_group_name_H-M   'P 1'
#
loop_
_entity.id
_entity.type
_entity.pdbx_description
1 polymer ?
#
loop_
_entity_poly.entity_id
_entity_poly.type
_entity_poly.pdbx_seq_one_letter_code
_entity_poly.pdbx_strand_id
1 'polypeptide(L)'
;MFCIQCEQTIQTPTVKGCSFAQGMCGKTSEVSDLQDVLVHSLQGVSFWANLGRSCGVVVREIDEWAPQAFFATLTNVNFDPERIIEFAQKSHQYKVELEEKVRAAALVTGFEIPELSPAAQFNLPTEPEALLALAPQAAVNRGKESQHEDVIGLRLLCLYGLKGAAAYMEHARVLGQTDEQIQGEYHQIMALLGTDPTELQQLLDTSMQIGLMNYKVMEMLDKGETDTFGHPEPTAVNVKTVKGHCILVSGHDLHDLEKILQQTEGKGINVYTNGEMLPAHGYPELKKYPHLVGNYGSAWQNQQKEFANFPGAIVMTSNCLLNPNVGQYADRLFTSSIVGWPGVAHVEGDDFSQVIECALAQPGFQHDEIEQMITVGFGRNALMEAAPAVIDQVKEGNIKHFFLVGGCDGDKSERS
;
A
#
# COMPACT_ATOMS: atom_id res chain seq x y z
N MET A 1 5.68 21.39 1.46
CA MET A 1 5.25 20.27 0.59
C MET A 1 5.43 20.50 -0.91
N PHE A 2 5.74 19.41 -1.60
CA PHE A 2 5.50 19.20 -3.03
C PHE A 2 5.11 17.74 -3.25
N CYS A 3 3.97 17.46 -3.89
CA CYS A 3 3.53 16.09 -4.13
C CYS A 3 2.83 15.95 -5.48
N ILE A 4 3.27 14.99 -6.30
CA ILE A 4 2.70 14.67 -7.63
C ILE A 4 2.47 13.16 -7.85
N GLN A 5 2.41 12.38 -6.77
CA GLN A 5 2.41 10.91 -6.88
C GLN A 5 1.07 10.28 -7.30
N CYS A 6 -0.02 11.05 -7.32
CA CYS A 6 -1.34 10.55 -7.74
C CYS A 6 -1.88 11.32 -8.93
N GLU A 7 -2.78 10.67 -9.65
CA GLU A 7 -3.40 11.21 -10.87
C GLU A 7 -4.19 12.49 -10.60
N GLN A 8 -4.87 12.59 -9.45
CA GLN A 8 -5.62 13.77 -9.00
C GLN A 8 -4.75 14.92 -8.47
N THR A 9 -3.44 14.90 -8.71
CA THR A 9 -2.57 16.01 -8.30
C THR A 9 -2.98 17.31 -8.98
N ILE A 10 -2.76 18.45 -8.33
CA ILE A 10 -3.07 19.77 -8.93
C ILE A 10 -2.33 19.92 -10.25
N GLN A 11 -3.08 20.12 -11.33
CA GLN A 11 -2.57 20.42 -12.66
C GLN A 11 -3.27 21.68 -13.18
N THR A 12 -2.59 22.82 -13.12
CA THR A 12 -3.04 24.08 -13.71
C THR A 12 -1.95 24.64 -14.62
N PRO A 13 -2.26 25.61 -15.50
CA PRO A 13 -1.25 26.21 -16.38
C PRO A 13 -0.04 26.83 -15.64
N THR A 14 -0.21 27.19 -14.36
CA THR A 14 0.83 27.86 -13.55
C THR A 14 1.32 27.03 -12.37
N VAL A 15 0.65 25.94 -12.02
CA VAL A 15 0.98 25.07 -10.87
C VAL A 15 0.91 23.62 -11.30
N LYS A 16 2.05 22.93 -11.22
CA LYS A 16 2.15 21.48 -11.41
C LYS A 16 2.51 20.84 -10.07
N GLY A 17 1.56 20.14 -9.47
CA GLY A 17 1.70 19.47 -8.20
C GLY A 17 1.04 20.16 -7.02
N CYS A 18 0.73 19.36 -5.99
CA CYS A 18 0.24 19.88 -4.72
C CYS A 18 1.38 20.57 -3.98
N SER A 19 1.33 21.91 -3.86
CA SER A 19 2.37 22.73 -3.24
C SER A 19 1.84 23.76 -2.23
N PHE A 20 0.65 23.53 -1.67
CA PHE A 20 -0.04 24.45 -0.75
C PHE A 20 -0.11 23.87 0.67
N ALA A 21 -1.03 24.35 1.51
CA ALA A 21 -1.25 23.82 2.86
C ALA A 21 -1.82 22.39 2.87
N GLN A 22 -2.45 21.96 1.78
CA GLN A 22 -3.06 20.65 1.64
C GLN A 22 -3.08 20.21 0.17
N GLY A 23 -2.90 18.91 -0.09
CA GLY A 23 -3.09 18.30 -1.40
C GLY A 23 -4.56 17.94 -1.67
N MET A 24 -4.88 17.60 -2.92
CA MET A 24 -6.25 17.25 -3.34
C MET A 24 -6.82 16.04 -2.59
N CYS A 25 -5.98 15.09 -2.18
CA CYS A 25 -6.36 13.94 -1.37
C CYS A 25 -6.62 14.26 0.11
N GLY A 26 -6.44 15.51 0.54
CA GLY A 26 -6.57 15.91 1.94
C GLY A 26 -5.29 15.78 2.77
N LYS A 27 -4.18 15.30 2.19
CA LYS A 27 -2.87 15.26 2.88
C LYS A 27 -2.39 16.67 3.19
N THR A 28 -2.15 16.98 4.46
CA THR A 28 -1.63 18.28 4.90
C THR A 28 -0.17 18.46 4.47
N SER A 29 0.30 19.71 4.42
CA SER A 29 1.69 20.00 4.11
C SER A 29 2.65 19.36 5.12
N GLU A 30 2.29 19.35 6.39
CA GLU A 30 3.03 18.70 7.47
C GLU A 30 3.22 17.21 7.22
N VAL A 31 2.13 16.46 6.99
CA VAL A 31 2.21 15.02 6.72
C VAL A 31 3.00 14.75 5.44
N SER A 32 2.82 15.59 4.41
CA SER A 32 3.61 15.43 3.18
C SER A 32 5.11 15.65 3.42
N ASP A 33 5.48 16.64 4.21
CA ASP A 33 6.86 16.98 4.51
C ASP A 33 7.50 15.90 5.42
N LEU A 34 6.75 15.34 6.37
CA LEU A 34 7.18 14.18 7.16
C LEU A 34 7.36 12.92 6.31
N GLN A 35 6.47 12.67 5.35
CA GLN A 35 6.63 11.55 4.41
C GLN A 35 7.90 11.70 3.56
N ASP A 36 8.24 12.90 3.12
CA ASP A 36 9.50 13.15 2.39
C ASP A 36 10.73 12.85 3.27
N VAL A 37 10.70 13.27 4.55
CA VAL A 37 11.76 12.95 5.54
C VAL A 37 11.89 11.43 5.74
N LEU A 38 10.77 10.72 5.89
CA LEU A 38 10.77 9.26 6.02
C LEU A 38 11.38 8.60 4.77
N VAL A 39 10.94 9.00 3.57
CA VAL A 39 11.48 8.46 2.31
C VAL A 39 12.99 8.66 2.23
N HIS A 40 13.49 9.86 2.52
CA HIS A 40 14.93 10.13 2.48
C HIS A 40 15.71 9.35 3.54
N SER A 41 15.12 9.15 4.73
CA SER A 41 15.71 8.30 5.78
C SER A 41 15.80 6.83 5.34
N LEU A 42 14.76 6.29 4.69
CA LEU A 42 14.75 4.93 4.13
C LEU A 42 15.77 4.73 3.01
N GLN A 43 16.12 5.79 2.26
CA GLN A 43 17.24 5.77 1.32
C GLN A 43 18.58 5.57 2.06
N GLY A 44 18.75 6.20 3.22
CA GLY A 44 19.91 6.01 4.10
C GLY A 44 19.99 4.60 4.70
N VAL A 45 18.86 4.05 5.17
CA VAL A 45 18.76 2.63 5.60
C VAL A 45 19.19 1.71 4.45
N SER A 46 18.64 1.95 3.26
CA SER A 46 18.90 1.12 2.09
C SER A 46 20.33 1.20 1.59
N PHE A 47 21.00 2.36 1.74
CA PHE A 47 22.44 2.46 1.48
C PHE A 47 23.22 1.44 2.32
N TRP A 48 22.99 1.40 3.64
CA TRP A 48 23.69 0.48 4.52
C TRP A 48 23.26 -0.98 4.33
N ALA A 49 21.97 -1.24 4.07
CA ALA A 49 21.46 -2.59 3.79
C ALA A 49 22.04 -3.16 2.48
N ASN A 50 22.17 -2.33 1.44
CA ASN A 50 22.81 -2.71 0.19
C ASN A 50 24.32 -2.92 0.36
N LEU A 51 24.99 -2.02 1.09
CA LEU A 51 26.42 -2.16 1.37
C LEU A 51 26.73 -3.41 2.20
N GLY A 52 25.88 -3.69 3.20
CA GLY A 52 26.03 -4.85 4.07
C GLY A 52 26.05 -6.17 3.33
N ARG A 53 25.23 -6.32 2.27
CA ARG A 53 25.25 -7.51 1.42
C ARG A 53 26.63 -7.77 0.79
N SER A 54 27.37 -6.72 0.46
CA SER A 54 28.74 -6.84 -0.09
C SER A 54 29.76 -7.36 0.92
N CYS A 55 29.47 -7.24 2.23
CA CYS A 55 30.33 -7.75 3.31
C CYS A 55 29.66 -8.84 4.17
N GLY A 56 28.58 -9.46 3.68
CA GLY A 56 27.89 -10.59 4.33
C GLY A 56 26.98 -10.20 5.51
N VAL A 57 26.61 -8.93 5.63
CA VAL A 57 25.65 -8.43 6.63
C VAL A 57 24.27 -8.32 6.00
N VAL A 58 23.35 -9.16 6.44
CA VAL A 58 21.92 -9.12 6.08
C VAL A 58 21.11 -9.11 7.37
N VAL A 59 20.18 -8.17 7.50
CA VAL A 59 19.30 -8.05 8.66
C VAL A 59 17.86 -8.16 8.18
N ARG A 60 17.33 -9.39 8.26
CA ARG A 60 16.02 -9.76 7.73
C ARG A 60 14.88 -8.85 8.21
N GLU A 61 14.88 -8.48 9.49
CA GLU A 61 13.87 -7.57 10.04
C GLU A 61 13.83 -6.22 9.31
N ILE A 62 14.99 -5.70 8.89
CA ILE A 62 15.08 -4.43 8.17
C ILE A 62 14.66 -4.59 6.71
N ASP A 63 15.05 -5.70 6.09
CA ASP A 63 14.67 -6.03 4.70
C ASP A 63 13.15 -6.19 4.56
N GLU A 64 12.49 -6.70 5.60
CA GLU A 64 11.04 -6.86 5.67
C GLU A 64 10.32 -5.55 6.04
N TRP A 65 10.87 -4.78 6.97
CA TRP A 65 10.23 -3.55 7.48
C TRP A 65 10.35 -2.35 6.52
N ALA A 66 11.46 -2.20 5.80
CA ALA A 66 11.69 -1.01 4.99
C ALA A 66 10.65 -0.84 3.86
N PRO A 67 10.24 -1.89 3.11
CA PRO A 67 9.13 -1.80 2.16
C PRO A 67 7.80 -1.43 2.82
N GLN A 68 7.49 -2.00 3.99
CA GLN A 68 6.30 -1.68 4.78
C GLN A 68 6.26 -0.18 5.14
N ALA A 69 7.35 0.35 5.73
CA ALA A 69 7.45 1.77 6.06
C ALA A 69 7.33 2.67 4.82
N PHE A 70 7.84 2.23 3.67
CA PHE A 70 7.71 2.99 2.43
C PHE A 70 6.26 3.02 1.92
N PHE A 71 5.52 1.93 2.07
CA PHE A 71 4.10 1.83 1.72
C PHE A 71 3.24 2.84 2.51
N ALA A 72 3.58 3.14 3.77
CA ALA A 72 2.89 4.17 4.56
C ALA A 72 2.86 5.56 3.88
N THR A 73 3.74 5.82 2.92
CA THR A 73 3.82 7.10 2.18
C THR A 73 3.04 7.11 0.85
N LEU A 74 2.35 6.02 0.52
CA LEU A 74 1.53 5.92 -0.69
C LEU A 74 0.23 6.72 -0.51
N THR A 75 -0.39 7.10 -1.62
CA THR A 75 -1.60 7.94 -1.62
C THR A 75 -2.72 7.28 -0.83
N ASN A 76 -3.37 8.04 0.05
CA ASN A 76 -4.50 7.57 0.86
C ASN A 76 -4.17 6.39 1.80
N VAL A 77 -2.91 6.24 2.22
CA VAL A 77 -2.52 5.23 3.23
C VAL A 77 -2.52 5.83 4.64
N ASN A 78 -1.63 6.77 4.92
CA ASN A 78 -1.42 7.27 6.27
C ASN A 78 -1.39 8.80 6.31
N PHE A 79 -2.31 9.36 7.10
CA PHE A 79 -2.48 10.79 7.33
C PHE A 79 -2.12 11.19 8.78
N ASP A 80 -1.63 10.25 9.58
CA ASP A 80 -1.31 10.46 10.98
C ASP A 80 0.15 10.90 11.16
N PRO A 81 0.42 12.17 11.54
CA PRO A 81 1.78 12.65 11.68
C PRO A 81 2.57 11.91 12.76
N GLU A 82 1.93 11.48 13.86
CA GLU A 82 2.61 10.77 14.95
C GLU A 82 3.15 9.43 14.45
N ARG A 83 2.33 8.68 13.70
CA ARG A 83 2.76 7.40 13.10
C ARG A 83 3.87 7.58 12.06
N ILE A 84 3.84 8.63 11.24
CA ILE A 84 4.93 8.90 10.29
C ILE A 84 6.23 9.23 11.03
N ILE A 85 6.16 9.96 12.15
CA ILE A 85 7.31 10.23 13.02
C ILE A 85 7.87 8.93 13.61
N GLU A 86 7.02 8.02 14.08
CA GLU A 86 7.45 6.70 14.59
C GLU A 86 8.20 5.91 13.51
N PHE A 87 7.68 5.85 12.28
CA PHE A 87 8.38 5.23 11.15
C PHE A 87 9.74 5.89 10.90
N ALA A 88 9.83 7.21 10.95
CA ALA A 88 11.08 7.94 10.72
C ALA A 88 12.10 7.70 11.85
N GLN A 89 11.67 7.67 13.10
CA GLN A 89 12.55 7.34 14.23
C GLN A 89 13.06 5.90 14.12
N LYS A 90 12.19 4.96 13.73
CA LYS A 90 12.56 3.56 13.52
C LYS A 90 13.52 3.39 12.35
N SER A 91 13.37 4.13 11.24
CA SER A 91 14.36 4.11 10.15
C SER A 91 15.72 4.63 10.62
N HIS A 92 15.75 5.64 11.49
CA HIS A 92 17.01 6.12 12.06
C HIS A 92 17.71 5.03 12.89
N GLN A 93 16.97 4.34 13.76
CA GLN A 93 17.51 3.24 14.57
C GLN A 93 18.11 2.14 13.70
N TYR A 94 17.38 1.69 12.69
CA TYR A 94 17.86 0.67 11.75
C TYR A 94 19.04 1.12 10.90
N LYS A 95 19.09 2.39 10.52
CA LYS A 95 20.26 2.95 9.84
C LYS A 95 21.51 2.84 10.71
N VAL A 96 21.42 3.24 11.98
CA VAL A 96 22.54 3.18 12.94
C VAL A 96 22.96 1.72 13.16
N GLU A 97 22.01 0.81 13.37
CA GLU A 97 22.29 -0.61 13.55
C GLU A 97 23.03 -1.22 12.35
N LEU A 98 22.56 -0.95 11.13
CA LEU A 98 23.23 -1.41 9.92
C LEU A 98 24.61 -0.79 9.76
N GLU A 99 24.75 0.52 9.99
CA GLU A 99 26.04 1.20 9.93
C GLU A 99 27.07 0.54 10.85
N GLU A 100 26.71 0.29 12.10
CA GLU A 100 27.58 -0.39 13.07
C GLU A 100 27.98 -1.79 12.62
N LYS A 101 27.01 -2.61 12.18
CA LYS A 101 27.25 -3.97 11.70
C LYS A 101 28.13 -3.99 10.45
N VAL A 102 27.85 -3.12 9.49
CA VAL A 102 28.61 -3.03 8.23
C VAL A 102 30.02 -2.54 8.48
N ARG A 103 30.22 -1.54 9.35
CA ARG A 103 31.56 -1.06 9.74
C ARG A 103 32.36 -2.16 10.44
N ALA A 104 31.75 -2.90 11.35
CA ALA A 104 32.40 -4.02 12.01
C ALA A 104 32.80 -5.12 11.01
N ALA A 105 31.89 -5.50 10.10
CA ALA A 105 32.18 -6.48 9.06
C ALA A 105 33.27 -6.01 8.09
N ALA A 106 33.24 -4.74 7.69
CA ALA A 106 34.25 -4.13 6.81
C ALA A 106 35.67 -4.19 7.39
N LEU A 107 35.81 -3.95 8.70
CA LEU A 107 37.10 -4.08 9.40
C LEU A 107 37.63 -5.52 9.36
N VAL A 108 36.75 -6.52 9.44
CA VAL A 108 37.12 -7.94 9.44
C VAL A 108 37.44 -8.44 8.04
N THR A 109 36.67 -8.02 7.03
CA THR A 109 36.81 -8.50 5.64
C THR A 109 37.81 -7.69 4.83
N GLY A 110 38.27 -6.55 5.32
CA GLY A 110 39.09 -5.60 4.57
C GLY A 110 38.31 -4.88 3.46
N PHE A 111 36.98 -4.92 3.52
CA PHE A 111 36.11 -4.23 2.58
C PHE A 111 36.17 -2.72 2.82
N GLU A 112 36.42 -1.94 1.77
CA GLU A 112 36.47 -0.49 1.86
C GLU A 112 35.07 0.11 1.75
N ILE A 113 34.68 0.88 2.75
CA ILE A 113 33.39 1.59 2.73
C ILE A 113 33.51 2.77 1.77
N PRO A 114 32.64 2.87 0.75
CA PRO A 114 32.66 3.97 -0.20
C PRO A 114 32.28 5.29 0.46
N GLU A 115 32.43 6.40 -0.27
CA GLU A 115 31.90 7.69 0.15
C GLU A 115 30.38 7.58 0.43
N LEU A 116 29.96 8.15 1.56
CA LEU A 116 28.58 8.09 2.00
C LEU A 116 27.70 8.98 1.11
N SER A 117 26.58 8.45 0.63
CA SER A 117 25.60 9.26 -0.09
C SER A 117 24.97 10.33 0.83
N PRO A 118 24.37 11.40 0.27
CA PRO A 118 23.63 12.38 1.08
C PRO A 118 22.61 11.74 2.02
N ALA A 119 21.87 10.74 1.53
CA ALA A 119 20.91 9.99 2.34
C ALA A 119 21.56 9.15 3.46
N ALA A 120 22.75 8.58 3.23
CA ALA A 120 23.47 7.85 4.28
C ALA A 120 23.95 8.77 5.40
N GLN A 121 24.37 10.00 5.05
CA GLN A 121 24.79 11.04 5.98
C GLN A 121 23.61 11.70 6.71
N PHE A 122 22.39 11.52 6.21
CA PHE A 122 21.17 12.14 6.74
C PHE A 122 20.81 11.58 8.13
N ASN A 123 20.99 12.40 9.17
CA ASN A 123 20.67 12.04 10.55
C ASN A 123 19.37 12.69 11.01
N LEU A 124 18.53 11.91 11.67
CA LEU A 124 17.25 12.39 12.16
C LEU A 124 17.40 12.83 13.62
N PRO A 125 16.92 14.04 13.99
CA PRO A 125 16.77 14.42 15.39
C PRO A 125 15.69 13.56 16.07
N THR A 126 15.75 13.50 17.40
CA THR A 126 14.74 12.82 18.21
C THR A 126 13.44 13.62 18.32
N GLU A 127 13.54 14.96 18.29
CA GLU A 127 12.40 15.86 18.49
C GLU A 127 11.55 16.03 17.21
N PRO A 128 10.22 15.85 17.28
CA PRO A 128 9.29 16.00 16.14
C PRO A 128 9.42 17.31 15.37
N GLU A 129 9.48 18.44 16.06
CA GLU A 129 9.56 19.76 15.42
C GLU A 129 10.86 19.93 14.63
N ALA A 130 11.93 19.26 15.08
CA ALA A 130 13.22 19.27 14.40
C ALA A 130 13.21 18.37 13.14
N LEU A 131 12.36 17.34 13.07
CA LEU A 131 12.20 16.52 11.86
C LEU A 131 11.65 17.35 10.70
N LEU A 132 10.62 18.16 10.94
CA LEU A 132 10.02 19.02 9.91
C LEU A 132 11.01 20.02 9.32
N ALA A 133 11.98 20.50 10.11
CA ALA A 133 13.02 21.40 9.63
C ALA A 133 13.95 20.75 8.58
N LEU A 134 13.96 19.42 8.49
CA LEU A 134 14.72 18.67 7.48
C LEU A 134 13.97 18.47 6.16
N ALA A 135 12.65 18.73 6.12
CA ALA A 135 11.84 18.48 4.93
C ALA A 135 12.36 19.16 3.65
N PRO A 136 12.89 20.41 3.66
CA PRO A 136 13.46 21.01 2.46
C PRO A 136 14.66 20.23 1.89
N GLN A 137 15.43 19.55 2.74
CA GLN A 137 16.57 18.72 2.34
C GLN A 137 16.11 17.36 1.82
N ALA A 138 15.03 16.83 2.40
CA ALA A 138 14.47 15.52 2.07
C ALA A 138 13.47 15.53 0.89
N ALA A 139 13.08 16.71 0.40
CA ALA A 139 12.06 16.89 -0.62
C ALA A 139 12.27 15.95 -1.82
N VAL A 140 11.20 15.29 -2.27
CA VAL A 140 11.29 14.29 -3.37
C VAL A 140 11.70 14.91 -4.71
N ASN A 141 11.52 16.22 -4.88
CA ASN A 141 11.94 16.99 -6.06
C ASN A 141 13.21 17.81 -5.83
N ARG A 142 14.03 17.46 -4.83
CA ARG A 142 15.33 18.11 -4.61
C ARG A 142 16.18 18.12 -5.88
N GLY A 143 16.84 19.26 -6.11
CA GLY A 143 17.56 19.54 -7.36
C GLY A 143 16.70 20.11 -8.49
N LYS A 144 15.38 20.31 -8.33
CA LYS A 144 14.52 20.89 -9.38
C LYS A 144 15.00 22.24 -9.95
N GLU A 145 15.75 23.02 -9.18
CA GLU A 145 16.24 24.33 -9.60
C GLU A 145 17.54 24.24 -10.41
N SER A 146 18.24 23.11 -10.35
CA SER A 146 19.57 22.92 -10.95
C SER A 146 19.62 21.78 -11.98
N GLN A 147 18.62 20.90 -12.00
CA GLN A 147 18.54 19.74 -12.91
C GLN A 147 17.46 19.92 -13.97
N HIS A 148 17.63 19.22 -15.10
CA HIS A 148 16.61 19.17 -16.16
C HIS A 148 15.33 18.48 -15.64
N GLU A 149 14.16 18.88 -16.14
CA GLU A 149 12.88 18.32 -15.69
C GLU A 149 12.76 16.81 -15.94
N ASP A 150 13.37 16.30 -17.01
CA ASP A 150 13.42 14.86 -17.30
C ASP A 150 14.14 14.05 -16.22
N VAL A 151 15.21 14.60 -15.62
CA VAL A 151 15.94 13.94 -14.52
C VAL A 151 15.04 13.83 -13.30
N ILE A 152 14.36 14.93 -12.94
CA ILE A 152 13.42 14.95 -11.82
C ILE A 152 12.24 14.01 -12.10
N GLY A 153 11.69 14.04 -13.31
CA GLY A 153 10.60 13.19 -13.75
C GLY A 153 10.95 11.71 -13.63
N LEU A 154 12.12 11.28 -14.11
CA LEU A 154 12.55 9.89 -14.02
C LEU A 154 12.90 9.45 -12.60
N ARG A 155 13.49 10.31 -11.75
CA ARG A 155 13.67 10.02 -10.32
C ARG A 155 12.33 9.74 -9.64
N LEU A 156 11.34 10.59 -9.89
CA LEU A 156 10.00 10.45 -9.33
C LEU A 156 9.27 9.22 -9.90
N LEU A 157 9.42 8.93 -11.19
CA LEU A 157 8.90 7.70 -11.81
C LEU A 157 9.45 6.45 -11.10
N CYS A 158 10.77 6.39 -10.89
CA CYS A 158 11.40 5.28 -10.18
C CYS A 158 10.91 5.20 -8.72
N LEU A 159 10.88 6.33 -8.01
CA LEU A 159 10.44 6.37 -6.62
C LEU A 159 9.00 5.88 -6.46
N TYR A 160 8.08 6.33 -7.32
CA TYR A 160 6.66 5.96 -7.24
C TYR A 160 6.41 4.52 -7.72
N GLY A 161 7.11 4.06 -8.76
CA GLY A 161 7.07 2.66 -9.18
C GLY A 161 7.57 1.71 -8.09
N LEU A 162 8.67 2.06 -7.42
CA LEU A 162 9.21 1.29 -6.31
C LEU A 162 8.24 1.26 -5.12
N LYS A 163 7.49 2.33 -4.89
CA LYS A 163 6.48 2.39 -3.83
C LYS A 163 5.33 1.43 -4.07
N GLY A 164 4.88 1.31 -5.33
CA GLY A 164 3.89 0.30 -5.72
C GLY A 164 4.41 -1.13 -5.48
N ALA A 165 5.65 -1.41 -5.86
CA ALA A 165 6.27 -2.71 -5.59
C ALA A 165 6.37 -2.99 -4.08
N ALA A 166 6.73 -2.01 -3.26
CA ALA A 166 6.82 -2.14 -1.82
C ALA A 166 5.47 -2.50 -1.16
N ALA A 167 4.35 -1.98 -1.69
CA ALA A 167 3.02 -2.35 -1.23
C ALA A 167 2.73 -3.85 -1.44
N TYR A 168 3.02 -4.37 -2.63
CA TYR A 168 2.85 -5.80 -2.92
C TYR A 168 3.86 -6.68 -2.15
N MET A 169 5.08 -6.18 -1.91
CA MET A 169 6.05 -6.87 -1.05
C MET A 169 5.51 -7.06 0.37
N GLU A 170 4.83 -6.05 0.92
CA GLU A 170 4.24 -6.14 2.26
C GLU A 170 3.11 -7.17 2.32
N HIS A 171 2.17 -7.16 1.37
CA HIS A 171 1.10 -8.16 1.36
C HIS A 171 1.64 -9.59 1.14
N ALA A 172 2.67 -9.76 0.31
CA ALA A 172 3.34 -11.04 0.15
C ALA A 172 4.01 -11.50 1.46
N ARG A 173 4.68 -10.57 2.17
CA ARG A 173 5.33 -10.84 3.47
C ARG A 173 4.32 -11.26 4.54
N VAL A 174 3.16 -10.60 4.61
CA VAL A 174 2.06 -10.98 5.53
C VAL A 174 1.62 -12.43 5.31
N LEU A 175 1.68 -12.92 4.06
CA LEU A 175 1.40 -14.32 3.68
C LEU A 175 2.64 -15.23 3.76
N GLY A 176 3.69 -14.80 4.45
CA GLY A 176 4.93 -15.55 4.67
C GLY A 176 5.81 -15.69 3.42
N GLN A 177 5.51 -14.97 2.33
CA GLN A 177 6.31 -14.99 1.11
C GLN A 177 7.36 -13.88 1.15
N THR A 178 8.62 -14.26 1.14
CA THR A 178 9.76 -13.34 1.15
C THR A 178 10.86 -13.86 0.23
N ASP A 179 11.58 -12.96 -0.44
CA ASP A 179 12.70 -13.32 -1.31
C ASP A 179 13.88 -12.34 -1.07
N GLU A 180 15.03 -12.89 -0.67
CA GLU A 180 16.23 -12.11 -0.33
C GLU A 180 16.81 -11.36 -1.55
N GLN A 181 16.67 -11.91 -2.75
CA GLN A 181 17.13 -11.27 -3.98
C GLN A 181 16.24 -10.06 -4.30
N ILE A 182 14.92 -10.17 -4.18
CA ILE A 182 13.99 -9.05 -4.33
C ILE A 182 14.27 -7.97 -3.27
N GLN A 183 14.50 -8.35 -2.02
CA GLN A 183 14.85 -7.41 -0.95
C GLN A 183 16.17 -6.68 -1.22
N GLY A 184 17.18 -7.41 -1.73
CA GLY A 184 18.44 -6.81 -2.17
C GLY A 184 18.26 -5.82 -3.31
N GLU A 185 17.45 -6.18 -4.31
CA GLU A 185 17.11 -5.31 -5.43
C GLU A 185 16.36 -4.04 -4.99
N TYR A 186 15.40 -4.17 -4.07
CA TYR A 186 14.72 -3.04 -3.43
C TYR A 186 15.71 -2.07 -2.79
N HIS A 187 16.61 -2.57 -1.93
CA HIS A 187 17.59 -1.73 -1.26
C HIS A 187 18.61 -1.11 -2.21
N GLN A 188 19.04 -1.84 -3.24
CA GLN A 188 19.92 -1.30 -4.28
C GLN A 188 19.29 -0.09 -4.98
N ILE A 189 18.03 -0.22 -5.42
CA ILE A 189 17.31 0.85 -6.12
C ILE A 189 17.06 2.03 -5.17
N MET A 190 16.60 1.76 -3.95
CA MET A 190 16.32 2.81 -2.96
C MET A 190 17.60 3.56 -2.56
N ALA A 191 18.73 2.87 -2.43
CA ALA A 191 20.04 3.47 -2.18
C ALA A 191 20.49 4.36 -3.36
N LEU A 192 20.33 3.89 -4.59
CA LEU A 192 20.64 4.67 -5.80
C LEU A 192 19.82 5.96 -5.84
N LEU A 193 18.52 5.92 -5.57
CA LEU A 193 17.69 7.12 -5.52
C LEU A 193 18.13 8.10 -4.42
N GLY A 194 18.79 7.61 -3.37
CA GLY A 194 19.42 8.40 -2.31
C GLY A 194 20.73 9.10 -2.68
N THR A 195 21.30 8.81 -3.86
CA THR A 195 22.51 9.47 -4.36
C THR A 195 22.22 10.65 -5.29
N ASP A 196 20.95 11.00 -5.48
CA ASP A 196 20.50 12.02 -6.41
C ASP A 196 21.08 11.83 -7.83
N PRO A 197 20.80 10.69 -8.49
CA PRO A 197 21.37 10.33 -9.79
C PRO A 197 20.93 11.30 -10.88
N THR A 198 21.85 11.77 -11.70
CA THR A 198 21.59 12.76 -12.77
C THR A 198 21.56 12.15 -14.17
N GLU A 199 22.05 10.92 -14.33
CA GLU A 199 22.19 10.26 -15.62
C GLU A 199 20.87 9.67 -16.10
N LEU A 200 20.33 10.19 -17.22
CA LEU A 200 19.03 9.78 -17.77
C LEU A 200 18.98 8.29 -18.12
N GLN A 201 20.04 7.74 -18.72
CA GLN A 201 20.05 6.33 -19.09
C GLN A 201 20.01 5.42 -17.85
N GLN A 202 20.77 5.76 -16.81
CA GLN A 202 20.76 5.00 -15.55
C GLN A 202 19.36 5.01 -14.92
N LEU A 203 18.70 6.16 -14.91
CA LEU A 203 17.34 6.30 -14.40
C LEU A 203 16.32 5.53 -15.23
N LEU A 204 16.43 5.57 -16.56
CA LEU A 204 15.56 4.80 -17.45
C LEU A 204 15.74 3.29 -17.22
N ASP A 205 16.99 2.81 -17.15
CA ASP A 205 17.30 1.41 -16.87
C ASP A 205 16.76 0.98 -15.49
N THR A 206 16.90 1.85 -14.49
CA THR A 206 16.33 1.64 -13.14
C THR A 206 14.81 1.53 -13.19
N SER A 207 14.12 2.34 -14.00
CA SER A 207 12.67 2.25 -14.14
C SER A 207 12.21 0.91 -14.73
N MET A 208 12.96 0.38 -15.70
CA MET A 208 12.69 -0.95 -16.28
C MET A 208 13.00 -2.07 -15.28
N GLN A 209 14.08 -1.91 -14.51
CA GLN A 209 14.45 -2.82 -13.42
C GLN A 209 13.33 -2.92 -12.38
N ILE A 210 12.77 -1.79 -11.95
CA ILE A 210 11.62 -1.75 -11.03
C ILE A 210 10.43 -2.53 -11.61
N GLY A 211 10.14 -2.36 -12.90
CA GLY A 211 9.05 -3.11 -13.56
C GLY A 211 9.25 -4.62 -13.52
N LEU A 212 10.47 -5.10 -13.77
CA LEU A 212 10.81 -6.53 -13.70
C LEU A 212 10.79 -7.06 -12.26
N MET A 213 11.31 -6.29 -11.30
CA MET A 213 11.23 -6.64 -9.89
C MET A 213 9.78 -6.76 -9.44
N ASN A 214 8.94 -5.76 -9.78
CA ASN A 214 7.52 -5.76 -9.44
C ASN A 214 6.77 -6.96 -10.05
N TYR A 215 7.13 -7.40 -11.26
CA TYR A 215 6.55 -8.60 -11.85
C TYR A 215 6.78 -9.86 -10.99
N LYS A 216 8.00 -10.02 -10.45
CA LYS A 216 8.32 -11.11 -9.51
C LYS A 216 7.60 -10.95 -8.17
N VAL A 217 7.47 -9.71 -7.67
CA VAL A 217 6.72 -9.44 -6.44
C VAL A 217 5.25 -9.82 -6.61
N MET A 218 4.62 -9.48 -7.74
CA MET A 218 3.23 -9.87 -8.02
C MET A 218 3.09 -11.40 -8.13
N GLU A 219 4.05 -12.10 -8.74
CA GLU A 219 4.09 -13.57 -8.75
C GLU A 219 4.18 -14.13 -7.32
N MET A 220 5.02 -13.54 -6.47
CA MET A 220 5.18 -13.93 -5.07
C MET A 220 3.90 -13.70 -4.26
N LEU A 221 3.23 -12.56 -4.45
CA LEU A 221 1.93 -12.26 -3.82
C LEU A 221 0.84 -13.23 -4.29
N ASP A 222 0.70 -13.40 -5.61
CA ASP A 222 -0.25 -14.31 -6.24
C ASP A 222 -0.07 -15.76 -5.74
N LYS A 223 1.18 -16.21 -5.58
CA LYS A 223 1.49 -17.48 -4.93
C LYS A 223 1.03 -17.50 -3.47
N GLY A 224 1.39 -16.51 -2.67
CA GLY A 224 1.02 -16.42 -1.26
C GLY A 224 -0.50 -16.50 -1.05
N GLU A 225 -1.26 -15.73 -1.83
CA GLU A 225 -2.71 -15.72 -1.75
C GLU A 225 -3.32 -17.05 -2.19
N THR A 226 -2.85 -17.62 -3.30
CA THR A 226 -3.44 -18.85 -3.83
C THR A 226 -3.03 -20.11 -3.07
N ASP A 227 -1.85 -20.14 -2.47
CA ASP A 227 -1.45 -21.21 -1.54
C ASP A 227 -2.25 -21.14 -0.23
N THR A 228 -2.55 -19.94 0.26
CA THR A 228 -3.22 -19.73 1.55
C THR A 228 -4.74 -19.86 1.44
N PHE A 229 -5.33 -19.23 0.43
CA PHE A 229 -6.79 -19.10 0.32
C PHE A 229 -7.42 -19.91 -0.83
N GLY A 230 -6.61 -20.61 -1.62
CA GLY A 230 -7.00 -21.34 -2.82
C GLY A 230 -7.02 -20.46 -4.07
N HIS A 231 -7.09 -21.08 -5.25
CA HIS A 231 -7.23 -20.33 -6.49
C HIS A 231 -8.62 -19.69 -6.60
N PRO A 232 -8.74 -18.41 -7.00
CA PRO A 232 -10.03 -17.78 -7.24
C PRO A 232 -10.86 -18.55 -8.28
N GLU A 233 -12.15 -18.72 -7.98
CA GLU A 233 -13.12 -19.35 -8.88
C GLU A 233 -14.33 -18.45 -9.17
N PRO A 234 -14.95 -18.56 -10.36
CA PRO A 234 -16.13 -17.78 -10.72
C PRO A 234 -17.21 -17.84 -9.63
N THR A 235 -17.48 -16.70 -9.00
CA THR A 235 -18.35 -16.63 -7.82
C THR A 235 -19.35 -15.48 -7.97
N ALA A 236 -20.61 -15.76 -7.64
CA ALA A 236 -21.65 -14.75 -7.55
C ALA A 236 -21.59 -14.05 -6.19
N VAL A 237 -21.54 -12.71 -6.20
CA VAL A 237 -21.41 -11.88 -5.00
C VAL A 237 -22.60 -10.95 -4.88
N ASN A 238 -23.28 -10.98 -3.74
CA ASN A 238 -24.35 -10.04 -3.45
C ASN A 238 -23.78 -8.64 -3.18
N VAL A 239 -24.36 -7.62 -3.81
CA VAL A 239 -24.01 -6.20 -3.60
C VAL A 239 -25.09 -5.40 -2.87
N LYS A 240 -25.97 -6.12 -2.17
CA LYS A 240 -27.10 -5.58 -1.43
C LYS A 240 -27.04 -5.96 0.04
N THR A 241 -27.66 -5.15 0.87
CA THR A 241 -27.56 -5.28 2.31
C THR A 241 -28.40 -6.44 2.85
N VAL A 242 -27.87 -7.09 3.88
CA VAL A 242 -28.43 -8.18 4.67
C VAL A 242 -28.57 -7.70 6.11
N LYS A 243 -29.75 -7.91 6.68
CA LYS A 243 -30.11 -7.51 8.05
C LYS A 243 -29.15 -8.08 9.08
N GLY A 244 -28.77 -7.26 10.06
CA GLY A 244 -27.94 -7.64 11.20
C GLY A 244 -26.82 -6.66 11.51
N HIS A 245 -26.11 -6.91 12.60
CA HIS A 245 -24.85 -6.21 12.90
C HIS A 245 -23.85 -6.48 11.80
N CYS A 246 -22.96 -5.53 11.54
CA CYS A 246 -22.06 -5.65 10.39
C CYS A 246 -20.69 -5.01 10.60
N ILE A 247 -19.71 -5.58 9.91
CA ILE A 247 -18.35 -5.05 9.76
C ILE A 247 -18.08 -4.89 8.26
N LEU A 248 -17.49 -3.75 7.88
CA LEU A 248 -17.01 -3.49 6.53
C LEU A 248 -15.49 -3.57 6.51
N VAL A 249 -14.91 -4.40 5.64
CA VAL A 249 -13.46 -4.50 5.44
C VAL A 249 -13.11 -3.92 4.07
N SER A 250 -12.20 -2.93 4.06
CA SER A 250 -11.74 -2.25 2.84
C SER A 250 -10.20 -2.22 2.82
N GLY A 251 -9.64 -2.04 1.63
CA GLY A 251 -8.21 -2.21 1.36
C GLY A 251 -7.93 -3.46 0.54
N HIS A 252 -6.81 -4.15 0.81
CA HIS A 252 -6.37 -5.32 0.02
C HIS A 252 -5.94 -6.51 0.88
N ASP A 253 -5.82 -6.36 2.20
CA ASP A 253 -5.25 -7.41 3.04
C ASP A 253 -6.25 -8.55 3.32
N LEU A 254 -6.06 -9.68 2.64
CA LEU A 254 -6.88 -10.87 2.81
C LEU A 254 -6.62 -11.61 4.13
N HIS A 255 -5.44 -11.41 4.75
CA HIS A 255 -5.14 -11.99 6.06
C HIS A 255 -5.98 -11.33 7.14
N ASP A 256 -6.03 -10.00 7.17
CA ASP A 256 -6.90 -9.25 8.09
C ASP A 256 -8.38 -9.65 7.92
N LEU A 257 -8.86 -9.82 6.68
CA LEU A 257 -10.20 -10.32 6.43
C LEU A 257 -10.42 -11.72 7.00
N GLU A 258 -9.48 -12.65 6.80
CA GLU A 258 -9.57 -13.99 7.37
C GLU A 258 -9.66 -13.94 8.91
N LYS A 259 -8.83 -13.14 9.57
CA LYS A 259 -8.82 -12.99 11.03
C LYS A 259 -10.14 -12.41 11.54
N ILE A 260 -10.70 -11.42 10.85
CA ILE A 260 -12.02 -10.88 11.16
C ILE A 260 -13.08 -11.96 11.00
N LEU A 261 -13.06 -12.74 9.91
CA LEU A 261 -14.04 -13.82 9.67
C LEU A 261 -13.98 -14.89 10.76
N GLN A 262 -12.77 -15.35 11.12
CA GLN A 262 -12.54 -16.31 12.19
C GLN A 262 -13.06 -15.79 13.55
N GLN A 263 -12.78 -14.53 13.88
CA GLN A 263 -13.15 -13.97 15.17
C GLN A 263 -14.63 -13.57 15.25
N THR A 264 -15.30 -13.35 14.13
CA THR A 264 -16.73 -12.99 14.06
C THR A 264 -17.66 -14.20 13.94
N GLU A 265 -17.11 -15.40 13.71
CA GLU A 265 -17.89 -16.62 13.55
C GLU A 265 -18.80 -16.88 14.78
N GLY A 266 -20.08 -17.12 14.52
CA GLY A 266 -21.08 -17.36 15.56
C GLY A 266 -21.50 -16.13 16.39
N LYS A 267 -21.01 -14.92 16.08
CA LYS A 267 -21.36 -13.69 16.83
C LYS A 267 -22.58 -12.94 16.27
N GLY A 268 -23.17 -13.41 15.18
CA GLY A 268 -24.30 -12.73 14.52
C GLY A 268 -23.93 -11.42 13.84
N ILE A 269 -22.69 -11.32 13.35
CA ILE A 269 -22.15 -10.17 12.61
C ILE A 269 -21.95 -10.57 11.15
N ASN A 270 -22.54 -9.81 10.24
CA ASN A 270 -22.34 -9.91 8.80
C ASN A 270 -21.07 -9.15 8.40
N VAL A 271 -20.13 -9.83 7.74
CA VAL A 271 -18.91 -9.22 7.20
C VAL A 271 -19.13 -8.87 5.73
N TYR A 272 -18.81 -7.64 5.37
CA TYR A 272 -18.84 -7.13 4.01
C TYR A 272 -17.44 -6.75 3.56
N THR A 273 -17.16 -6.94 2.28
CA THR A 273 -16.00 -6.33 1.61
C THR A 273 -16.38 -4.96 1.03
N ASN A 274 -15.40 -4.11 0.76
CA ASN A 274 -15.55 -2.87 0.00
C ASN A 274 -14.35 -2.65 -0.93
N GLY A 275 -14.61 -2.01 -2.09
CA GLY A 275 -13.59 -1.64 -3.05
C GLY A 275 -12.75 -2.84 -3.49
N GLU A 276 -11.44 -2.75 -3.25
CA GLU A 276 -10.45 -3.73 -3.68
C GLU A 276 -10.49 -5.04 -2.88
N MET A 277 -11.30 -5.13 -1.82
CA MET A 277 -11.57 -6.41 -1.13
C MET A 277 -12.60 -7.28 -1.87
N LEU A 278 -13.29 -6.77 -2.89
CA LEU A 278 -14.29 -7.53 -3.66
C LEU A 278 -13.78 -8.89 -4.19
N PRO A 279 -12.54 -9.02 -4.71
CA PRO A 279 -12.00 -10.30 -5.19
C PRO A 279 -11.92 -11.40 -4.12
N ALA A 280 -11.93 -11.05 -2.81
CA ALA A 280 -11.87 -12.02 -1.72
C ALA A 280 -12.95 -13.10 -1.81
N HIS A 281 -14.13 -12.75 -2.33
CA HIS A 281 -15.24 -13.69 -2.55
C HIS A 281 -14.94 -14.80 -3.55
N GLY A 282 -13.93 -14.63 -4.41
CA GLY A 282 -13.49 -15.67 -5.33
C GLY A 282 -12.68 -16.79 -4.67
N TYR A 283 -12.08 -16.53 -3.50
CA TYR A 283 -11.16 -17.46 -2.85
C TYR A 283 -11.93 -18.50 -1.99
N PRO A 284 -11.75 -19.81 -2.24
CA PRO A 284 -12.47 -20.88 -1.53
C PRO A 284 -12.38 -20.83 0.00
N GLU A 285 -11.21 -20.55 0.56
CA GLU A 285 -11.02 -20.54 2.02
C GLU A 285 -11.63 -19.33 2.72
N LEU A 286 -11.93 -18.24 1.99
CA LEU A 286 -12.61 -17.07 2.53
C LEU A 286 -14.12 -17.17 2.37
N LYS A 287 -14.60 -17.66 1.22
CA LYS A 287 -16.04 -17.75 0.98
C LYS A 287 -16.73 -18.92 1.69
N LYS A 288 -15.97 -19.82 2.32
CA LYS A 288 -16.53 -20.88 3.19
C LYS A 288 -17.26 -20.32 4.41
N TYR A 289 -16.96 -19.07 4.81
CA TYR A 289 -17.61 -18.41 5.93
C TYR A 289 -18.97 -17.84 5.49
N PRO A 290 -20.11 -18.37 5.97
CA PRO A 290 -21.43 -17.98 5.48
C PRO A 290 -21.83 -16.55 5.87
N HIS A 291 -21.16 -15.96 6.87
CA HIS A 291 -21.36 -14.57 7.28
C HIS A 291 -20.49 -13.57 6.52
N LEU A 292 -19.65 -14.01 5.55
CA LEU A 292 -19.13 -13.15 4.49
C LEU A 292 -20.23 -12.93 3.46
N VAL A 293 -21.11 -11.96 3.71
CA VAL A 293 -22.42 -11.90 3.03
C VAL A 293 -22.43 -11.17 1.69
N GLY A 294 -21.40 -10.37 1.39
CA GLY A 294 -21.34 -9.64 0.13
C GLY A 294 -20.33 -8.50 0.11
N ASN A 295 -20.47 -7.65 -0.91
CA ASN A 295 -19.65 -6.45 -1.09
C ASN A 295 -20.54 -5.20 -1.00
N TYR A 296 -20.19 -4.27 -0.12
CA TYR A 296 -20.95 -3.04 0.09
C TYR A 296 -20.26 -1.85 -0.61
N GLY A 297 -21.08 -1.06 -1.31
CA GLY A 297 -20.65 0.17 -1.95
C GLY A 297 -19.95 -0.06 -3.30
N SER A 298 -19.09 0.89 -3.66
CA SER A 298 -18.41 0.96 -4.95
C SER A 298 -16.91 1.23 -4.75
N ALA A 299 -16.28 1.90 -5.72
CA ALA A 299 -14.87 2.27 -5.64
C ALA A 299 -14.62 3.35 -4.57
N TRP A 300 -13.36 3.46 -4.16
CA TRP A 300 -12.90 4.19 -2.97
C TRP A 300 -13.30 5.67 -2.94
N GLN A 301 -13.50 6.33 -4.08
CA GLN A 301 -13.86 7.75 -4.13
C GLN A 301 -15.25 8.05 -3.53
N ASN A 302 -16.14 7.05 -3.45
CA ASN A 302 -17.48 7.21 -2.87
C ASN A 302 -17.52 6.92 -1.35
N GLN A 303 -16.37 6.54 -0.77
CA GLN A 303 -16.23 6.08 0.61
C GLN A 303 -16.85 7.05 1.62
N GLN A 304 -16.64 8.36 1.49
CA GLN A 304 -17.17 9.33 2.47
C GLN A 304 -18.68 9.26 2.64
N LYS A 305 -19.43 8.97 1.56
CA LYS A 305 -20.88 8.81 1.60
C LYS A 305 -21.27 7.38 1.96
N GLU A 306 -20.63 6.39 1.35
CA GLU A 306 -20.97 4.99 1.56
C GLU A 306 -20.69 4.56 3.00
N PHE A 307 -19.53 4.92 3.54
CA PHE A 307 -19.13 4.55 4.89
C PHE A 307 -19.99 5.26 5.92
N ALA A 308 -20.33 6.53 5.71
CA ALA A 308 -21.28 7.26 6.55
C ALA A 308 -22.64 6.55 6.67
N ASN A 309 -23.11 5.91 5.59
CA ASN A 309 -24.38 5.19 5.56
C ASN A 309 -24.28 3.72 6.01
N PHE A 310 -23.07 3.17 6.16
CA PHE A 310 -22.87 1.81 6.67
C PHE A 310 -23.10 1.78 8.19
N PRO A 311 -24.08 1.03 8.74
CA PRO A 311 -24.48 1.10 10.14
C PRO A 311 -23.68 0.13 11.04
N GLY A 312 -22.38 0.02 10.81
CA GLY A 312 -21.48 -0.93 11.47
C GLY A 312 -20.06 -0.41 11.61
N ALA A 313 -19.16 -1.26 12.13
CA ALA A 313 -17.74 -0.94 12.23
C ALA A 313 -17.05 -1.08 10.86
N ILE A 314 -15.99 -0.31 10.63
CA ILE A 314 -15.26 -0.27 9.37
C ILE A 314 -13.77 -0.50 9.65
N VAL A 315 -13.13 -1.39 8.91
CA VAL A 315 -11.69 -1.66 9.00
C VAL A 315 -11.02 -1.31 7.68
N MET A 316 -9.97 -0.49 7.74
CA MET A 316 -9.09 -0.17 6.62
C MET A 316 -7.77 -0.91 6.77
N THR A 317 -7.53 -1.88 5.89
CA THR A 317 -6.33 -2.72 5.88
C THR A 317 -5.19 -2.10 5.06
N SER A 318 -5.54 -1.25 4.09
CA SER A 318 -4.60 -0.48 3.24
C SER A 318 -5.26 0.82 2.74
N ASN A 319 -4.65 1.49 1.76
CA ASN A 319 -5.36 2.52 0.97
C ASN A 319 -6.56 1.94 0.21
N CYS A 320 -7.56 2.74 -0.16
CA CYS A 320 -7.64 4.21 -0.08
C CYS A 320 -8.54 4.69 1.06
N LEU A 321 -7.94 5.26 2.10
CA LEU A 321 -8.63 5.97 3.18
C LEU A 321 -8.84 7.44 2.81
N LEU A 322 -10.10 7.87 2.80
CA LEU A 322 -10.51 9.28 2.68
C LEU A 322 -10.83 9.87 4.04
N ASN A 323 -10.90 11.19 4.11
CA ASN A 323 -11.20 11.91 5.35
C ASN A 323 -12.52 11.43 5.97
N PRO A 324 -12.48 10.73 7.12
CA PRO A 324 -13.66 10.15 7.76
C PRO A 324 -14.51 11.19 8.49
N ASN A 325 -13.96 12.39 8.74
CA ASN A 325 -14.67 13.46 9.42
C ASN A 325 -15.73 14.13 8.52
N VAL A 326 -15.59 14.04 7.20
CA VAL A 326 -16.59 14.56 6.25
C VAL A 326 -17.90 13.78 6.35
N GLY A 327 -17.79 12.45 6.49
CA GLY A 327 -18.94 11.54 6.67
C GLY A 327 -19.28 11.25 8.13
N GLN A 328 -18.53 11.79 9.10
CA GLN A 328 -18.71 11.60 10.54
C GLN A 328 -18.79 10.12 10.96
N TYR A 329 -17.84 9.30 10.51
CA TYR A 329 -17.76 7.87 10.87
C TYR A 329 -16.43 7.46 11.52
N ALA A 330 -15.62 8.44 11.92
CA ALA A 330 -14.30 8.21 12.52
C ALA A 330 -14.36 7.42 13.84
N ASP A 331 -15.47 7.52 14.58
CA ASP A 331 -15.71 6.84 15.87
C ASP A 331 -15.95 5.33 15.74
N ARG A 332 -16.22 4.85 14.53
CA ARG A 332 -16.44 3.44 14.19
C ARG A 332 -15.54 2.96 13.04
N LEU A 333 -14.53 3.75 12.73
CA LEU A 333 -13.47 3.41 11.80
C LEU A 333 -12.26 2.88 12.58
N PHE A 334 -11.64 1.86 12.02
CA PHE A 334 -10.42 1.25 12.53
C PHE A 334 -9.41 1.17 11.40
N THR A 335 -8.17 1.48 11.72
CA THR A 335 -7.03 1.32 10.81
C THR A 335 -6.19 0.12 11.25
N SER A 336 -5.52 -0.54 10.31
CA SER A 336 -4.60 -1.65 10.56
C SER A 336 -3.27 -1.39 9.86
N SER A 337 -2.21 -2.04 10.34
CA SER A 337 -0.88 -2.02 9.71
C SER A 337 -0.38 -0.59 9.42
N ILE A 338 -0.08 -0.27 8.16
CA ILE A 338 0.46 1.01 7.70
C ILE A 338 -0.57 2.13 7.61
N VAL A 339 -1.87 1.83 7.74
CA VAL A 339 -2.95 2.81 7.57
C VAL A 339 -3.07 3.66 8.83
N GLY A 340 -3.25 4.97 8.67
CA GLY A 340 -3.38 5.86 9.83
C GLY A 340 -4.20 7.10 9.52
N TRP A 341 -4.97 7.55 10.52
CA TRP A 341 -5.66 8.83 10.50
C TRP A 341 -5.73 9.40 11.93
N PRO A 342 -5.46 10.71 12.13
CA PRO A 342 -5.44 11.30 13.46
C PRO A 342 -6.75 11.06 14.24
N GLY A 343 -6.63 10.45 15.42
CA GLY A 343 -7.74 10.18 16.32
C GLY A 343 -8.64 9.01 15.94
N VAL A 344 -8.33 8.26 14.88
CA VAL A 344 -9.02 7.01 14.52
C VAL A 344 -8.35 5.86 15.26
N ALA A 345 -9.14 4.90 15.74
CA ALA A 345 -8.61 3.72 16.44
C ALA A 345 -7.70 2.88 15.52
N HIS A 346 -6.66 2.30 16.09
CA HIS A 346 -5.71 1.45 15.39
C HIS A 346 -5.74 0.03 15.97
N VAL A 347 -5.85 -0.98 15.10
CA VAL A 347 -5.80 -2.39 15.46
C VAL A 347 -4.34 -2.82 15.53
N GLU A 348 -3.94 -3.37 16.68
CA GLU A 348 -2.60 -3.93 16.86
C GLU A 348 -2.60 -5.45 16.65
N GLY A 349 -1.79 -5.91 15.69
CA GLY A 349 -1.70 -7.33 15.34
C GLY A 349 -3.05 -7.89 14.88
N ASP A 350 -3.35 -9.12 15.31
CA ASP A 350 -4.53 -9.86 14.86
C ASP A 350 -5.74 -9.73 15.81
N ASP A 351 -5.75 -8.81 16.77
CA ASP A 351 -6.86 -8.70 17.74
C ASP A 351 -7.96 -7.73 17.26
N PHE A 352 -9.05 -8.27 16.72
CA PHE A 352 -10.19 -7.48 16.24
C PHE A 352 -11.32 -7.35 17.28
N SER A 353 -11.05 -7.61 18.56
CA SER A 353 -12.04 -7.53 19.65
C SER A 353 -12.72 -6.16 19.72
N GLN A 354 -11.95 -5.07 19.62
CA GLN A 354 -12.50 -3.70 19.64
C GLN A 354 -13.44 -3.43 18.45
N VAL A 355 -13.11 -3.96 17.26
CA VAL A 355 -13.94 -3.85 16.05
C VAL A 355 -15.26 -4.60 16.25
N ILE A 356 -15.19 -5.81 16.80
CA ILE A 356 -16.35 -6.66 17.10
C ILE A 356 -17.27 -5.99 18.12
N GLU A 357 -16.71 -5.46 19.21
CA GLU A 357 -17.47 -4.73 20.22
C GLU A 357 -18.16 -3.50 19.64
N CYS A 358 -17.46 -2.73 18.79
CA CYS A 358 -18.04 -1.61 18.07
C CYS A 358 -19.22 -2.06 17.19
N ALA A 359 -19.04 -3.10 16.37
CA ALA A 359 -20.08 -3.60 15.47
C ALA A 359 -21.35 -4.06 16.20
N LEU A 360 -21.20 -4.71 17.36
CA LEU A 360 -22.31 -5.14 18.21
C LEU A 360 -23.01 -3.97 18.92
N ALA A 361 -22.31 -2.87 19.17
CA ALA A 361 -22.90 -1.65 19.72
C ALA A 361 -23.64 -0.80 18.66
N GLN A 362 -23.33 -0.98 17.37
CA GLN A 362 -24.01 -0.29 16.29
C GLN A 362 -25.39 -0.89 15.96
N PRO A 363 -26.32 -0.12 15.37
CA PRO A 363 -27.67 -0.61 15.04
C PRO A 363 -27.69 -1.77 14.03
N GLY A 364 -26.69 -1.86 13.15
CA GLY A 364 -26.69 -2.78 12.02
C GLY A 364 -27.74 -2.43 10.95
N PHE A 365 -27.79 -3.21 9.88
CA PHE A 365 -28.84 -3.08 8.87
C PHE A 365 -30.17 -3.60 9.41
N GLN A 366 -31.25 -2.85 9.21
CA GLN A 366 -32.57 -3.17 9.77
C GLN A 366 -33.39 -4.14 8.90
N HIS A 367 -33.07 -4.20 7.61
CA HIS A 367 -33.80 -4.95 6.60
C HIS A 367 -32.84 -5.58 5.61
N ASP A 368 -33.27 -6.68 5.00
CA ASP A 368 -32.65 -7.21 3.80
C ASP A 368 -33.11 -6.37 2.59
N GLU A 369 -32.19 -6.07 1.69
CA GLU A 369 -32.52 -5.62 0.35
C GLU A 369 -32.68 -6.81 -0.59
N ILE A 370 -33.42 -6.63 -1.69
CA ILE A 370 -33.51 -7.65 -2.74
C ILE A 370 -32.12 -7.86 -3.33
N GLU A 371 -31.63 -9.10 -3.27
CA GLU A 371 -30.29 -9.46 -3.75
C GLU A 371 -30.03 -8.98 -5.17
N GLN A 372 -28.81 -8.51 -5.38
CA GLN A 372 -28.28 -8.20 -6.71
C GLN A 372 -26.90 -8.82 -6.80
N MET A 373 -26.73 -9.75 -7.74
CA MET A 373 -25.49 -10.50 -7.87
C MET A 373 -24.60 -9.91 -8.96
N ILE A 374 -23.31 -9.81 -8.67
CA ILE A 374 -22.24 -9.62 -9.67
C ILE A 374 -21.35 -10.85 -9.71
N THR A 375 -20.51 -11.01 -10.74
CA THR A 375 -19.62 -12.18 -10.86
C THR A 375 -18.17 -11.75 -10.78
N VAL A 376 -17.39 -12.43 -9.93
CA VAL A 376 -15.95 -12.24 -9.73
C VAL A 376 -15.22 -13.57 -9.85
N GLY A 377 -13.89 -13.59 -9.64
CA GLY A 377 -13.13 -14.83 -9.48
C GLY A 377 -12.57 -15.44 -10.77
N PHE A 378 -12.49 -14.66 -11.85
CA PHE A 378 -11.80 -15.07 -13.09
C PHE A 378 -10.28 -14.88 -12.99
N GLY A 379 -9.67 -15.49 -11.97
CA GLY A 379 -8.20 -15.50 -11.80
C GLY A 379 -7.50 -16.35 -12.86
N ARG A 380 -6.16 -16.38 -12.83
CA ARG A 380 -5.34 -17.09 -13.83
C ARG A 380 -5.73 -18.57 -13.98
N ASN A 381 -6.00 -19.28 -12.88
CA ASN A 381 -6.35 -20.71 -12.93
C ASN A 381 -7.69 -20.94 -13.64
N ALA A 382 -8.74 -20.19 -13.25
CA ALA A 382 -10.05 -20.25 -13.91
C ALA A 382 -9.97 -19.92 -15.41
N LEU A 383 -9.16 -18.93 -15.79
CA LEU A 383 -8.94 -18.60 -17.20
C LEU A 383 -8.21 -19.73 -17.96
N MET A 384 -7.20 -20.35 -17.34
CA MET A 384 -6.46 -21.46 -17.95
C MET A 384 -7.33 -22.68 -18.16
N GLU A 385 -8.23 -22.99 -17.23
CA GLU A 385 -9.23 -24.06 -17.38
C GLU A 385 -10.21 -23.76 -18.53
N ALA A 386 -10.59 -22.49 -18.71
CA ALA A 386 -11.48 -22.05 -19.79
C ALA A 386 -10.75 -21.87 -21.15
N ALA A 387 -9.42 -21.93 -21.20
CA ALA A 387 -8.64 -21.54 -22.36
C ALA A 387 -9.02 -22.28 -23.67
N PRO A 388 -9.27 -23.61 -23.68
CA PRO A 388 -9.70 -24.30 -24.91
C PRO A 388 -10.99 -23.72 -25.49
N ALA A 389 -12.00 -23.48 -24.64
CA ALA A 389 -13.27 -22.92 -25.06
C ALA A 389 -13.12 -21.48 -25.58
N VAL A 390 -12.32 -20.65 -24.89
CA VAL A 390 -12.02 -19.28 -25.32
C VAL A 390 -11.34 -19.29 -26.70
N ILE A 391 -10.36 -20.17 -26.90
CA ILE A 391 -9.64 -20.31 -28.18
C ILE A 391 -10.60 -20.73 -29.30
N ASP A 392 -11.50 -21.67 -29.05
CA ASP A 392 -12.47 -22.10 -30.05
C ASP A 392 -13.44 -20.97 -30.43
N GLN A 393 -13.92 -20.20 -29.45
CA GLN A 393 -14.77 -19.02 -29.70
C GLN A 393 -14.04 -17.90 -30.46
N VAL A 394 -12.72 -17.75 -30.28
CA VAL A 394 -11.89 -16.84 -31.08
C VAL A 394 -11.79 -17.34 -32.52
N LYS A 395 -11.52 -18.64 -32.73
CA LYS A 395 -11.42 -19.24 -34.07
C LYS A 395 -12.73 -19.19 -34.85
N GLU A 396 -13.85 -19.36 -34.17
CA GLU A 396 -15.20 -19.23 -34.73
C GLU A 396 -15.56 -17.77 -35.07
N GLY A 397 -14.79 -16.80 -34.59
CA GLY A 397 -15.03 -15.37 -34.78
C GLY A 397 -16.10 -14.78 -33.86
N ASN A 398 -16.55 -15.55 -32.85
CA ASN A 398 -17.50 -15.10 -31.83
C ASN A 398 -16.84 -14.11 -30.85
N ILE A 399 -15.56 -14.31 -30.54
CA ILE A 399 -14.72 -13.35 -29.82
C ILE A 399 -13.73 -12.72 -30.80
N LYS A 400 -13.81 -11.39 -30.97
CA LYS A 400 -12.97 -10.65 -31.94
C LYS A 400 -11.84 -9.86 -31.30
N HIS A 401 -12.06 -9.36 -30.09
CA HIS A 401 -11.14 -8.48 -29.38
C HIS A 401 -11.21 -8.74 -27.87
N PHE A 402 -10.07 -8.59 -27.21
CA PHE A 402 -9.98 -8.47 -25.76
C PHE A 402 -9.50 -7.06 -25.45
N PHE A 403 -10.19 -6.37 -24.54
CA PHE A 403 -9.79 -5.05 -24.05
C PHE A 403 -9.37 -5.21 -22.59
N LEU A 404 -8.13 -4.86 -22.27
CA LEU A 404 -7.66 -4.78 -20.90
C LEU A 404 -8.07 -3.43 -20.32
N VAL A 405 -9.10 -3.43 -19.46
CA VAL A 405 -9.62 -2.24 -18.75
C VAL A 405 -9.43 -2.40 -17.23
N GLY A 406 -8.25 -2.89 -16.84
CA GLY A 406 -7.82 -2.91 -15.44
C GLY A 406 -7.15 -1.60 -15.05
N GLY A 407 -7.00 -1.35 -13.75
CA GLY A 407 -6.36 -0.16 -13.19
C GLY A 407 -7.11 0.37 -11.98
N CYS A 408 -6.80 1.60 -11.57
CA CYS A 408 -7.45 2.25 -10.43
C CYS A 408 -8.50 3.26 -10.91
N ASP A 409 -9.65 3.28 -10.25
CA ASP A 409 -10.69 4.30 -10.46
C ASP A 409 -10.32 5.63 -9.78
N GLY A 410 -11.09 6.70 -10.05
CA GLY A 410 -10.85 8.06 -9.56
C GLY A 410 -12.10 8.94 -9.66
N ASP A 411 -11.93 10.26 -9.79
CA ASP A 411 -13.08 11.16 -9.87
C ASP A 411 -13.93 10.85 -11.10
N LYS A 412 -15.22 10.63 -10.87
CA LYS A 412 -16.18 10.28 -11.93
C LYS A 412 -16.24 11.35 -13.03
N SER A 413 -16.07 12.62 -12.69
CA SER A 413 -16.10 13.73 -13.66
C SER A 413 -14.96 13.67 -14.68
N GLU A 414 -13.86 12.99 -14.35
CA GLU A 414 -12.69 12.83 -15.21
C GLU A 414 -12.70 11.51 -16.00
N ARG A 415 -13.61 10.58 -15.65
CA ARG A 415 -13.61 9.18 -16.12
C ARG A 415 -14.90 8.75 -16.84
N SER A 416 -15.83 9.68 -17.05
CA SER A 416 -17.17 9.43 -17.63
C SER A 416 -17.24 9.40 -19.15
#